data_AF-A0A067LY94-F1
#
_entry.id   AF-A0A067LY94-F1
#
_cell.length_a   1.000
_cell.length_b   1.000
_cell.length_c   1.000
_cell.angle_alpha   90.00
_cell.angle_beta   90.00
_cell.angle_gamma   90.00
#
_symmetry.space_group_name_H-M   'P 1'
#
loop_
_entity.id
_entity.type
_entity.pdbx_description
1 polymer ?
#
loop_
_entity_poly.entity_id
_entity_poly.type
_entity_poly.pdbx_seq_one_letter_code
_entity_poly.pdbx_strand_id
1 'polypeptide(L)'
;MTEQIGRPNEFRILIIGRANAGKTSILRAVCGAEGEPDVYDQDGKKVRDVVLSQSGMSLRYILTVLQRGEHNIEYSLRFPSSPGFVFHDSRGFESGAVEELELVREFIRKKASLGSVKNQLHAIWYCFSADSNRFMTAAEKEFFDTIDTGSVPVIAIFTKFDALDATAFSALIDQGVSFEEAQKQAPEYAQAQFDQNLLPLVEQLAHPPRAVVCLRSTYSIMDVGYQLTYFHMQI
;
A
#
# COMPACT_ATOMS: atom_id res chain seq x y z
N MET A 1 24.20 -11.20 -27.01
CA MET A 1 23.40 -12.12 -26.18
C MET A 1 22.22 -11.32 -25.67
N THR A 2 21.02 -11.57 -26.20
CA THR A 2 19.78 -10.97 -25.72
C THR A 2 19.35 -11.75 -24.48
N GLU A 3 19.49 -11.16 -23.30
CA GLU A 3 18.85 -11.70 -22.09
C GLU A 3 17.35 -11.72 -22.34
N GLN A 4 16.76 -12.91 -22.45
CA GLN A 4 15.32 -13.04 -22.39
C GLN A 4 14.91 -12.63 -20.97
N ILE A 5 14.22 -11.50 -20.86
CA ILE A 5 13.58 -11.05 -19.62
C ILE A 5 12.45 -12.04 -19.34
N GLY A 6 12.77 -13.15 -18.68
CA GLY A 6 11.79 -14.12 -18.21
C GLY A 6 10.92 -13.50 -17.15
N ARG A 7 9.60 -13.69 -17.23
CA ARG A 7 8.68 -13.26 -16.18
C ARG A 7 9.11 -13.87 -14.84
N PRO A 8 9.13 -13.08 -13.75
CA PRO A 8 9.48 -13.61 -12.43
C PRO A 8 8.45 -14.66 -12.00
N ASN A 9 8.91 -15.73 -11.35
CA ASN A 9 8.01 -16.72 -10.74
C ASN A 9 7.23 -16.14 -9.54
N GLU A 10 7.77 -15.10 -8.91
CA GLU A 10 7.16 -14.40 -7.77
C GLU A 10 7.26 -12.89 -7.99
N PHE A 11 6.13 -12.19 -7.89
CA PHE A 11 6.05 -10.74 -7.98
C PHE A 11 6.13 -10.13 -6.57
N ARG A 12 7.20 -9.37 -6.29
CA ARG A 12 7.51 -8.79 -4.98
C ARG A 12 7.09 -7.34 -4.89
N ILE A 13 6.28 -7.02 -3.89
CA ILE A 13 5.74 -5.68 -3.67
C ILE A 13 6.15 -5.19 -2.30
N LEU A 14 6.70 -3.99 -2.23
CA LEU A 14 6.91 -3.28 -0.97
C LEU A 14 5.74 -2.32 -0.75
N ILE A 15 5.09 -2.40 0.40
CA ILE A 15 3.99 -1.50 0.78
C ILE A 15 4.48 -0.55 1.86
N ILE A 16 4.29 0.73 1.59
CA ILE A 16 4.82 1.84 2.37
C ILE A 16 3.68 2.80 2.68
N GLY A 17 3.80 3.56 3.76
CA GLY A 17 2.87 4.63 4.08
C GLY A 17 2.72 4.82 5.58
N ARG A 18 2.08 5.92 5.96
CA ARG A 18 1.89 6.31 7.36
C ARG A 18 1.19 5.23 8.18
N ALA A 19 1.33 5.34 9.50
CA ALA A 19 0.48 4.58 10.41
C ALA A 19 -0.99 4.86 10.07
N ASN A 20 -1.79 3.80 9.94
CA ASN A 20 -3.22 3.86 9.58
C ASN A 20 -3.56 4.33 8.16
N ALA A 21 -2.59 4.37 7.24
CA ALA A 21 -2.84 4.62 5.82
C ALA A 21 -3.46 3.43 5.07
N GLY A 22 -3.99 2.41 5.76
CA GLY A 22 -4.71 1.30 5.12
C GLY A 22 -3.85 0.19 4.48
N LYS A 23 -2.52 0.16 4.69
CA LYS A 23 -1.59 -0.84 4.10
C LYS A 23 -2.08 -2.30 4.25
N THR A 24 -2.26 -2.75 5.50
CA THR A 24 -2.69 -4.12 5.82
C THR A 24 -4.11 -4.40 5.32
N SER A 25 -4.98 -3.39 5.29
CA SER A 25 -6.33 -3.51 4.75
C SER A 25 -6.32 -3.76 3.24
N ILE A 26 -5.48 -3.04 2.49
CA ILE A 26 -5.30 -3.27 1.04
C ILE A 26 -4.74 -4.67 0.80
N LEU A 27 -3.73 -5.10 1.55
CA LEU A 27 -3.16 -6.45 1.41
C LEU A 27 -4.23 -7.54 1.47
N ARG A 28 -5.09 -7.45 2.49
CA ARG A 28 -6.20 -8.39 2.68
C ARG A 28 -7.26 -8.28 1.59
N ALA A 29 -7.55 -7.07 1.12
CA ALA A 29 -8.52 -6.85 0.05
C ALA A 29 -8.03 -7.42 -1.30
N VAL A 30 -6.76 -7.21 -1.65
CA VAL A 30 -6.22 -7.66 -2.95
C VAL A 30 -6.05 -9.16 -3.02
N CYS A 31 -5.64 -9.79 -1.91
CA CYS A 31 -5.34 -11.22 -1.89
C CYS A 31 -6.58 -12.09 -1.65
N GLY A 32 -7.79 -11.52 -1.62
CA GLY A 32 -9.00 -12.23 -1.24
C GLY A 32 -9.09 -12.41 0.27
N ALA A 33 -10.20 -11.98 0.87
CA ALA A 33 -10.38 -11.94 2.32
C ALA A 33 -10.41 -13.30 3.05
N GLU A 34 -10.08 -14.40 2.38
CA GLU A 34 -10.07 -15.74 2.95
C GLU A 34 -8.63 -16.16 3.30
N GLY A 35 -8.22 -15.84 4.52
CA GLY A 35 -7.00 -16.36 5.16
C GLY A 35 -6.02 -15.29 5.65
N GLU A 36 -5.29 -15.62 6.73
CA GLU A 36 -4.15 -14.83 7.18
C GLU A 36 -2.91 -15.17 6.33
N PRO A 37 -2.01 -14.20 6.04
CA PRO A 37 -0.80 -14.50 5.30
C PRO A 37 0.12 -15.41 6.09
N ASP A 38 0.81 -16.29 5.38
CA ASP A 38 1.99 -16.95 5.92
C ASP A 38 3.15 -15.94 5.97
N VAL A 39 3.80 -15.86 7.14
CA VAL A 39 4.97 -15.01 7.36
C VAL A 39 6.25 -15.83 7.21
N TYR A 40 7.20 -15.31 6.43
CA TYR A 40 8.54 -15.89 6.28
C TYR A 40 9.58 -14.86 6.66
N ASP A 41 10.62 -15.29 7.39
CA ASP A 41 11.75 -14.42 7.70
C ASP A 41 12.63 -14.14 6.47
N GLN A 42 13.68 -13.34 6.67
CA GLN A 42 14.64 -12.94 5.65
C GLN A 42 15.41 -14.11 5.00
N ASP A 43 15.50 -15.25 5.69
CA ASP A 43 16.16 -16.47 5.21
C ASP A 43 15.17 -17.40 4.48
N GLY A 44 13.89 -16.98 4.38
CA GLY A 44 12.83 -17.74 3.73
C GLY A 44 12.26 -18.86 4.61
N LYS A 45 12.52 -18.84 5.92
CA LYS A 45 11.96 -19.81 6.85
C LYS A 45 10.61 -19.31 7.35
N LYS A 46 9.60 -20.19 7.26
CA LYS A 46 8.25 -19.91 7.75
C LYS A 46 8.30 -19.65 9.25
N VAL A 47 7.84 -18.48 9.67
CA VAL A 47 7.74 -18.13 11.08
C VAL A 47 6.50 -18.83 11.64
N ARG A 48 6.69 -19.70 12.64
CA ARG A 48 5.61 -20.51 13.19
C ARG A 48 4.79 -19.68 14.17
N ASP A 49 3.48 -19.94 14.20
CA ASP A 49 2.58 -19.37 15.18
C ASP A 49 2.97 -19.91 16.58
N VAL A 50 3.52 -19.06 17.45
CA VAL A 50 3.85 -19.45 18.82
C VAL A 50 2.56 -19.44 19.63
N VAL A 51 1.97 -20.62 19.84
CA VAL A 51 0.80 -20.83 20.71
C VAL A 51 1.29 -20.83 22.17
N LEU A 52 1.12 -19.72 22.89
CA LEU A 52 1.18 -19.73 24.35
C LEU A 52 -0.19 -20.16 24.89
N SER A 53 -0.38 -21.46 25.10
CA SER A 53 -1.57 -21.99 25.75
C SER A 53 -1.52 -21.73 27.25
N GLN A 54 -2.57 -21.12 27.84
CA GLN A 54 -3.21 -21.55 29.10
C GLN A 54 -4.62 -20.97 29.34
N SER A 55 -5.20 -20.11 28.50
CA SER A 55 -6.56 -19.59 28.80
C SER A 55 -7.36 -19.06 27.60
N GLY A 56 -7.45 -19.82 26.50
CA GLY A 56 -8.53 -19.61 25.52
C GLY A 56 -8.49 -18.32 24.71
N MET A 57 -7.31 -17.89 24.23
CA MET A 57 -7.21 -16.87 23.17
C MET A 57 -6.07 -17.23 22.22
N SER A 58 -6.42 -17.92 21.13
CA SER A 58 -5.51 -18.37 20.07
C SER A 58 -5.54 -17.36 18.94
N LEU A 59 -4.42 -16.65 18.69
CA LEU A 59 -4.08 -15.80 17.50
C LEU A 59 -2.96 -14.80 17.89
N ARG A 60 -1.80 -15.24 18.42
CA ARG A 60 -0.81 -14.28 18.98
C ARG A 60 0.33 -13.89 18.05
N TYR A 61 0.92 -14.76 17.22
CA TYR A 61 2.17 -14.36 16.55
C TYR A 61 1.94 -13.65 15.20
N ILE A 62 1.16 -14.24 14.29
CA ILE A 62 0.85 -13.58 13.00
C ILE A 62 0.09 -12.27 13.25
N LEU A 63 -0.84 -12.26 14.20
CA LEU A 63 -1.54 -11.04 14.59
C LEU A 63 -0.60 -10.01 15.20
N THR A 64 0.45 -10.39 15.95
CA THR A 64 1.45 -9.44 16.49
C THR A 64 2.36 -8.89 15.39
N VAL A 65 2.80 -9.71 14.43
CA VAL A 65 3.57 -9.25 13.25
C VAL A 65 2.73 -8.32 12.36
N LEU A 66 1.42 -8.53 12.30
CA LEU A 66 0.47 -7.66 11.60
C LEU A 66 -0.07 -6.51 12.48
N GLN A 67 0.18 -6.54 13.79
CA GLN A 67 -0.19 -5.49 14.74
C GLN A 67 1.00 -4.55 14.94
N ARG A 68 0.67 -3.29 15.21
CA ARG A 68 1.63 -2.21 15.34
C ARG A 68 2.69 -2.55 16.40
N GLY A 69 3.95 -2.71 16.00
CA GLY A 69 5.10 -2.79 16.92
C GLY A 69 6.24 -3.70 16.48
N GLU A 70 5.97 -4.82 15.80
CA GLU A 70 6.99 -5.82 15.41
C GLU A 70 7.13 -6.02 13.89
N HIS A 71 6.77 -5.01 13.10
CA HIS A 71 6.92 -5.06 11.64
C HIS A 71 8.41 -5.03 11.27
N ASN A 72 8.89 -6.13 10.69
CA ASN A 72 10.20 -6.20 10.05
C ASN A 72 10.01 -6.22 8.53
N ILE A 73 10.47 -5.16 7.85
CA ILE A 73 10.36 -5.01 6.39
C ILE A 73 11.05 -6.14 5.61
N GLU A 74 12.03 -6.83 6.22
CA GLU A 74 12.71 -7.97 5.61
C GLU A 74 11.84 -9.23 5.59
N TYR A 75 10.83 -9.31 6.46
CA TYR A 75 9.90 -10.43 6.48
C TYR A 75 8.95 -10.32 5.29
N SER A 76 8.54 -11.48 4.78
CA SER A 76 7.65 -11.56 3.63
C SER A 76 6.32 -12.19 4.00
N LEU A 77 5.25 -11.58 3.51
CA LEU A 77 3.87 -12.03 3.63
C LEU A 77 3.48 -12.73 2.33
N ARG A 78 2.97 -13.95 2.44
CA ARG A 78 2.52 -14.75 1.31
C ARG A 78 1.11 -15.26 1.58
N PHE A 79 0.19 -14.93 0.68
CA PHE A 79 -1.20 -15.35 0.80
C PHE A 79 -1.40 -16.64 -0.01
N PRO A 80 -1.95 -17.72 0.59
CA PRO A 80 -2.23 -18.96 -0.13
C PRO A 80 -3.14 -18.78 -1.34
N SER A 81 -4.07 -17.81 -1.25
CA SER A 81 -4.97 -17.38 -2.32
C SER A 81 -4.28 -16.64 -3.48
N SER A 82 -3.03 -16.21 -3.30
CA SER A 82 -2.26 -15.43 -4.28
C SER A 82 -0.78 -15.86 -4.29
N PRO A 83 -0.48 -17.12 -4.66
CA PRO A 83 0.85 -17.72 -4.46
C PRO A 83 1.95 -17.09 -5.32
N GLY A 84 1.59 -16.35 -6.36
CA GLY A 84 2.53 -15.62 -7.21
C GLY A 84 3.00 -14.28 -6.63
N PHE A 85 2.46 -13.84 -5.48
CA PHE A 85 2.79 -12.56 -4.87
C PHE A 85 3.54 -12.70 -3.56
N VAL A 86 4.47 -11.79 -3.33
CA VAL A 86 5.22 -11.68 -2.08
C VAL A 86 5.20 -10.24 -1.64
N PHE A 87 4.68 -9.98 -0.44
CA PHE A 87 4.55 -8.63 0.08
C PHE A 87 5.52 -8.38 1.22
N HIS A 88 6.09 -7.18 1.23
CA HIS A 88 6.84 -6.63 2.35
C HIS A 88 6.07 -5.42 2.86
N ASP A 89 5.69 -5.41 4.14
CA ASP A 89 4.94 -4.32 4.76
C ASP A 89 5.89 -3.48 5.62
N SER A 90 6.01 -2.18 5.31
CA SER A 90 6.81 -1.27 6.13
C SER A 90 6.09 -0.95 7.44
N ARG A 91 6.86 -0.57 8.47
CA ARG A 91 6.25 0.10 9.63
C ARG A 91 5.56 1.39 9.16
N GLY A 92 4.45 1.73 9.80
CA GLY A 92 3.79 3.01 9.56
C GLY A 92 4.65 4.18 10.03
N PHE A 93 4.84 5.18 9.17
CA PHE A 93 5.53 6.42 9.56
C PHE A 93 4.69 7.23 10.56
N GLU A 94 5.32 7.69 11.63
CA GLU A 94 4.78 8.61 12.63
C GLU A 94 5.55 9.96 12.61
N SER A 95 5.25 10.86 13.55
CA SER A 95 5.95 12.15 13.60
C SER A 95 7.42 11.94 13.99
N GLY A 96 8.36 12.30 13.11
CA GLY A 96 9.80 12.09 13.33
C GLY A 96 10.37 10.79 12.76
N ALA A 97 9.67 10.18 11.79
CA ALA A 97 9.99 8.86 11.23
C ALA A 97 11.24 8.76 10.32
N VAL A 98 12.32 9.48 10.67
CA VAL A 98 13.59 9.45 9.92
C VAL A 98 14.20 8.05 9.92
N GLU A 99 14.15 7.36 11.06
CA GLU A 99 14.66 5.99 11.20
C GLU A 99 13.89 4.99 10.32
N GLU A 100 12.55 5.06 10.32
CA GLU A 100 11.73 4.20 9.46
C GLU A 100 11.98 4.43 7.98
N LEU A 101 12.15 5.69 7.60
CA LEU A 101 12.39 6.04 6.21
C LEU A 101 13.78 5.57 5.76
N GLU A 102 14.77 5.63 6.63
CA GLU A 102 16.11 5.09 6.32
C GLU A 102 16.08 3.56 6.21
N LEU A 103 15.34 2.86 7.09
CA LEU A 103 15.13 1.40 6.94
C LEU A 103 14.49 1.04 5.59
N VAL A 104 13.52 1.83 5.14
CA VAL A 104 12.90 1.68 3.81
C VAL A 104 13.92 1.91 2.70
N ARG A 105 14.72 2.98 2.80
CA ARG A 105 15.77 3.31 1.82
C ARG A 105 16.80 2.20 1.70
N GLU A 106 17.30 1.70 2.82
CA GLU A 106 18.25 0.59 2.88
C GLU A 106 17.67 -0.69 2.28
N PHE A 107 16.41 -1.00 2.61
CA PHE A 107 15.72 -2.17 2.08
C PHE A 107 15.58 -2.11 0.55
N ILE A 108 15.14 -0.97 -0.01
CA ILE A 108 15.02 -0.77 -1.46
C ILE A 108 16.39 -0.94 -2.13
N ARG A 109 17.44 -0.29 -1.60
CA ARG A 109 18.81 -0.41 -2.13
C ARG A 109 19.32 -1.85 -2.09
N LYS A 110 19.12 -2.54 -0.97
CA LYS A 110 19.50 -3.96 -0.82
C LYS A 110 18.80 -4.81 -1.87
N LYS A 111 17.49 -4.69 -2.04
CA LYS A 111 16.73 -5.46 -3.04
C LYS A 111 17.13 -5.13 -4.48
N ALA A 112 17.52 -3.90 -4.78
CA ALA A 112 18.07 -3.52 -6.08
C ALA A 112 19.48 -4.14 -6.32
N SER A 113 20.31 -4.26 -5.29
CA SER A 113 21.70 -4.76 -5.41
C SER A 113 21.84 -6.29 -5.56
N LEU A 114 20.80 -7.07 -5.26
CA LEU A 114 20.89 -8.54 -5.23
C LEU A 114 21.03 -9.21 -6.60
N GLY A 115 20.93 -8.45 -7.71
CA GLY A 115 21.25 -8.88 -9.09
C GLY A 115 20.39 -10.01 -9.68
N SER A 116 19.62 -10.71 -8.85
CA SER A 116 18.68 -11.75 -9.27
C SER A 116 17.27 -11.19 -9.34
N VAL A 117 16.63 -11.34 -10.51
CA VAL A 117 15.20 -11.05 -10.73
C VAL A 117 14.33 -11.70 -9.65
N LYS A 118 14.73 -12.87 -9.13
CA LYS A 118 14.00 -13.57 -8.07
C LYS A 118 13.89 -12.74 -6.80
N ASN A 119 14.88 -11.92 -6.44
CA ASN A 119 14.93 -11.23 -5.15
C ASN A 119 14.65 -9.72 -5.23
N GLN A 120 14.50 -9.18 -6.44
CA GLN A 120 14.24 -7.78 -6.67
C GLN A 120 12.80 -7.40 -6.29
N LEU A 121 12.59 -6.14 -5.89
CA LEU A 121 11.26 -5.54 -5.84
C LEU A 121 10.76 -5.26 -7.26
N HIS A 122 9.49 -5.54 -7.50
CA HIS A 122 8.85 -5.36 -8.80
C HIS A 122 7.91 -4.14 -8.81
N ALA A 123 7.37 -3.77 -7.65
CA ALA A 123 6.66 -2.53 -7.46
C ALA A 123 6.77 -2.05 -6.01
N ILE A 124 6.59 -0.76 -5.82
CA ILE A 124 6.40 -0.14 -4.51
C ILE A 124 4.99 0.44 -4.50
N TRP A 125 4.18 0.10 -3.51
CA TRP A 125 2.88 0.72 -3.27
C TRP A 125 3.03 1.71 -2.13
N TYR A 126 2.87 3.00 -2.42
CA TYR A 126 2.89 4.03 -1.40
C TYR A 126 1.45 4.42 -1.05
N CYS A 127 1.01 4.04 0.14
CA CYS A 127 -0.34 4.30 0.64
C CYS A 127 -0.45 5.69 1.28
N PHE A 128 -1.32 6.51 0.70
CA PHE A 128 -1.80 7.77 1.25
C PHE A 128 -3.19 7.57 1.86
N SER A 129 -3.47 8.26 2.97
CA SER A 129 -4.78 8.22 3.62
C SER A 129 -5.58 9.46 3.21
N ALA A 130 -6.67 9.29 2.45
CA ALA A 130 -7.47 10.40 1.94
C ALA A 130 -8.31 11.09 3.05
N ASP A 131 -8.53 10.41 4.18
CA ASP A 131 -9.18 10.97 5.38
C ASP A 131 -8.25 11.88 6.21
N SER A 132 -7.00 12.06 5.80
CA SER A 132 -6.03 12.89 6.52
C SER A 132 -5.93 14.28 5.92
N ASN A 133 -6.16 15.31 6.75
CA ASN A 133 -5.92 16.71 6.38
C ASN A 133 -4.42 17.04 6.13
N ARG A 134 -3.52 16.06 6.29
CA ARG A 134 -2.08 16.19 6.03
C ARG A 134 -1.67 15.24 4.93
N PHE A 135 -2.00 15.61 3.70
CA PHE A 135 -1.71 14.83 2.49
C PHE A 135 -0.22 14.58 2.28
N MET A 136 0.61 15.57 2.58
CA MET A 136 2.05 15.58 2.26
C MET A 136 2.85 16.00 3.49
N THR A 137 3.07 15.05 4.40
CA THR A 137 3.92 15.29 5.57
C THR A 137 5.39 15.28 5.17
N ALA A 138 6.27 15.57 6.13
CA ALA A 138 7.71 15.49 5.92
C ALA A 138 8.16 14.10 5.44
N ALA A 139 7.54 13.01 5.90
CA ALA A 139 7.93 11.66 5.51
C ALA A 139 7.58 11.35 4.04
N GLU A 140 6.40 11.76 3.56
CA GLU A 140 6.07 11.65 2.12
C GLU A 140 7.06 12.45 1.29
N LYS A 141 7.25 13.73 1.66
CA LYS A 141 8.14 14.61 0.93
C LYS A 141 9.57 14.06 0.88
N GLU A 142 10.10 13.61 2.01
CA GLU A 142 11.44 13.05 2.09
C GLU A 142 11.56 11.76 1.27
N PHE A 143 10.55 10.87 1.28
CA PHE A 143 10.54 9.68 0.43
C PHE A 143 10.65 10.07 -1.04
N PHE A 144 9.70 10.87 -1.54
CA PHE A 144 9.58 11.18 -2.96
C PHE A 144 10.62 12.20 -3.47
N ASP A 145 11.25 12.99 -2.59
CA ASP A 145 12.29 13.94 -2.98
C ASP A 145 13.70 13.36 -2.89
N THR A 146 13.93 12.32 -2.08
CA THR A 146 15.29 11.87 -1.75
C THR A 146 15.57 10.38 -1.97
N ILE A 147 14.55 9.53 -2.10
CA ILE A 147 14.74 8.09 -2.34
C ILE A 147 14.59 7.80 -3.83
N ASP A 148 15.73 7.50 -4.47
CA ASP A 148 15.74 6.92 -5.80
C ASP A 148 15.43 5.42 -5.74
N THR A 149 14.29 5.03 -6.30
CA THR A 149 13.84 3.62 -6.38
C THR A 149 14.42 2.88 -7.59
N GLY A 150 15.27 3.54 -8.37
CA GLY A 150 15.87 3.00 -9.59
C GLY A 150 14.79 2.64 -10.61
N SER A 151 14.81 1.39 -11.08
CA SER A 151 13.82 0.89 -12.05
C SER A 151 12.52 0.42 -11.41
N VAL A 152 12.39 0.42 -10.08
CA VAL A 152 11.21 -0.10 -9.39
C VAL A 152 10.12 0.97 -9.40
N PRO A 153 8.97 0.76 -10.06
CA PRO A 153 7.91 1.75 -10.14
C PRO A 153 7.24 1.95 -8.78
N VAL A 154 7.02 3.21 -8.40
CA VAL A 154 6.18 3.58 -7.26
C VAL A 154 4.75 3.83 -7.76
N ILE A 155 3.77 3.21 -7.11
CA ILE A 155 2.34 3.40 -7.35
C ILE A 155 1.76 4.08 -6.12
N ALA A 156 1.21 5.29 -6.28
CA ALA A 156 0.54 5.98 -5.18
C ALA A 156 -0.89 5.45 -5.02
N ILE A 157 -1.22 4.93 -3.84
CA ILE A 157 -2.53 4.38 -3.53
C ILE A 157 -3.23 5.26 -2.50
N PHE A 158 -4.28 5.94 -2.90
CA PHE A 158 -5.14 6.74 -2.04
C PHE A 158 -6.22 5.87 -1.41
N THR A 159 -6.00 5.51 -0.15
CA THR A 159 -6.94 4.73 0.66
C THR A 159 -8.00 5.61 1.29
N LYS A 160 -9.11 4.98 1.71
CA LYS A 160 -10.23 5.62 2.42
C LYS A 160 -10.81 6.79 1.62
N PHE A 161 -10.87 6.64 0.31
CA PHE A 161 -11.34 7.70 -0.58
C PHE A 161 -12.83 8.03 -0.33
N ASP A 162 -13.58 7.10 0.26
CA ASP A 162 -14.94 7.30 0.78
C ASP A 162 -15.05 8.46 1.79
N ALA A 163 -13.96 8.84 2.49
CA ALA A 163 -13.96 10.04 3.33
C ALA A 163 -14.05 11.34 2.50
N LEU A 164 -13.46 11.36 1.30
CA LEU A 164 -13.60 12.48 0.36
C LEU A 164 -15.00 12.50 -0.25
N ASP A 165 -15.57 11.33 -0.55
CA ASP A 165 -16.97 11.23 -0.99
C ASP A 165 -17.93 11.79 0.08
N ALA A 166 -17.72 11.45 1.36
CA ALA A 166 -18.52 11.99 2.47
C ALA A 166 -18.36 13.51 2.62
N THR A 167 -17.13 14.03 2.44
CA THR A 167 -16.86 15.48 2.49
C THR A 167 -17.54 16.19 1.31
N ALA A 168 -17.46 15.63 0.10
CA ALA A 168 -18.12 16.13 -1.10
C ALA A 168 -19.64 16.13 -0.94
N PHE A 169 -20.20 15.07 -0.36
CA PHE A 169 -21.62 14.97 -0.05
C PHE A 169 -22.06 16.13 0.86
N SER A 170 -21.38 16.33 1.99
CA SER A 170 -21.69 17.45 2.90
C SER A 170 -21.60 18.81 2.20
N ALA A 171 -20.57 19.03 1.38
CA ALA A 171 -20.41 20.28 0.64
C ALA A 171 -21.55 20.53 -0.37
N LEU A 172 -22.06 19.48 -1.03
CA LEU A 172 -23.19 19.59 -1.96
C LEU A 172 -24.50 19.92 -1.22
N ILE A 173 -24.73 19.30 -0.05
CA ILE A 173 -25.88 19.63 0.81
C ILE A 173 -25.84 21.10 1.25
N ASP A 174 -24.67 21.59 1.66
CA ASP A 174 -24.48 22.98 2.08
C ASP A 174 -24.72 23.99 0.94
N GLN A 175 -24.54 23.55 -0.32
CA GLN A 175 -24.86 24.31 -1.53
C GLN A 175 -26.34 24.25 -1.92
N GLY A 176 -27.18 23.54 -1.15
CA GLY A 176 -28.61 23.41 -1.39
C GLY A 176 -29.00 22.29 -2.37
N VAL A 177 -28.07 21.40 -2.72
CA VAL A 177 -28.36 20.18 -3.50
C VAL A 177 -29.20 19.24 -2.62
N SER A 178 -30.19 18.56 -3.21
CA SER A 178 -31.01 17.60 -2.48
C SER A 178 -30.17 16.40 -2.02
N PHE A 179 -30.63 15.71 -0.97
CA PHE A 179 -29.94 14.53 -0.45
C PHE A 179 -29.66 13.47 -1.53
N GLU A 180 -30.67 13.13 -2.33
CA GLU A 180 -30.57 12.09 -3.36
C GLU A 180 -29.56 12.48 -4.46
N GLU A 181 -29.60 13.73 -4.92
CA GLU A 181 -28.68 14.19 -5.96
C GLU A 181 -27.26 14.35 -5.42
N ALA A 182 -27.10 14.83 -4.18
CA ALA A 182 -25.81 14.91 -3.51
C ALA A 182 -25.17 13.52 -3.35
N GLN A 183 -25.96 12.50 -3.00
CA GLN A 183 -25.47 11.13 -2.88
C GLN A 183 -24.94 10.59 -4.22
N LYS A 184 -25.63 10.90 -5.31
CA LYS A 184 -25.25 10.48 -6.66
C LYS A 184 -24.02 11.23 -7.19
N GLN A 185 -23.90 12.52 -6.91
CA GLN A 185 -22.83 13.38 -7.42
C GLN A 185 -21.54 13.33 -6.58
N ALA A 186 -21.64 12.99 -5.29
CA ALA A 186 -20.51 13.03 -4.36
C ALA A 186 -19.23 12.30 -4.84
N PRO A 187 -19.31 11.07 -5.41
CA PRO A 187 -18.09 10.38 -5.87
C PRO A 187 -17.37 11.09 -7.02
N GLU A 188 -18.12 11.61 -7.99
CA GLU A 188 -17.57 12.34 -9.13
C GLU A 188 -17.01 13.70 -8.69
N TYR A 189 -17.72 14.39 -7.82
CA TYR A 189 -17.26 15.65 -7.23
C TYR A 189 -15.96 15.45 -6.42
N ALA A 190 -15.88 14.40 -5.59
CA ALA A 190 -14.68 14.07 -4.84
C ALA A 190 -13.49 13.74 -5.74
N GLN A 191 -13.71 12.99 -6.83
CA GLN A 191 -12.67 12.70 -7.81
C GLN A 191 -12.17 13.98 -8.48
N ALA A 192 -13.08 14.85 -8.94
CA ALA A 192 -12.71 16.12 -9.56
C ALA A 192 -11.90 17.03 -8.62
N GLN A 193 -12.28 17.09 -7.34
CA GLN A 193 -11.52 17.85 -6.34
C GLN A 193 -10.14 17.24 -6.08
N PHE A 194 -10.03 15.91 -6.06
CA PHE A 194 -8.74 15.22 -5.95
C PHE A 194 -7.84 15.52 -7.14
N ASP A 195 -8.36 15.39 -8.37
CA ASP A 195 -7.61 15.61 -9.61
C ASP A 195 -7.13 17.07 -9.74
N GLN A 196 -7.91 18.04 -9.25
CA GLN A 196 -7.56 19.46 -9.31
C GLN A 196 -6.56 19.88 -8.22
N ASN A 197 -6.67 19.33 -7.01
CA ASN A 197 -5.97 19.88 -5.85
C ASN A 197 -4.85 18.98 -5.31
N LEU A 198 -5.00 17.66 -5.40
CA LEU A 198 -4.11 16.71 -4.74
C LEU A 198 -3.20 15.97 -5.73
N LEU A 199 -3.75 15.56 -6.88
CA LEU A 199 -2.98 14.91 -7.93
C LEU A 199 -1.77 15.75 -8.39
N PRO A 200 -1.89 17.07 -8.64
CA PRO A 200 -0.75 17.88 -9.08
C PRO A 200 0.38 17.95 -8.06
N LEU A 201 0.06 17.86 -6.75
CA LEU A 201 1.07 17.89 -5.69
C LEU A 201 1.96 16.64 -5.73
N VAL A 202 1.41 15.52 -6.17
CA VAL A 202 2.13 14.24 -6.30
C VAL A 202 2.93 14.19 -7.60
N GLU A 203 2.39 14.76 -8.68
CA GLU A 203 3.07 14.81 -9.98
C GLU A 203 4.27 15.77 -10.00
N GLN A 204 4.28 16.77 -9.12
CA GLN A 204 5.36 17.78 -9.01
C GLN A 204 6.52 17.36 -8.09
N LEU A 205 6.48 16.14 -7.54
CA LEU A 205 7.56 15.57 -6.72
C LEU A 205 8.82 15.31 -7.55
N ALA A 206 9.99 15.26 -6.89
CA ALA A 206 11.25 14.99 -7.61
C ALA A 206 11.25 13.60 -8.27
N HIS A 207 10.67 12.60 -7.59
CA HIS A 207 10.46 11.25 -8.10
C HIS A 207 8.95 10.91 -8.08
N PRO A 208 8.15 11.38 -9.06
CA PRO A 208 6.71 11.17 -9.02
C PRO A 208 6.35 9.67 -9.20
N PRO A 209 5.21 9.22 -8.64
CA PRO A 209 4.74 7.86 -8.85
C PRO A 209 4.41 7.61 -10.32
N ARG A 210 4.62 6.38 -10.77
CA ARG A 210 4.34 5.93 -12.13
C ARG A 210 2.84 5.88 -12.44
N ALA A 211 2.03 5.66 -11.41
CA ALA A 211 0.58 5.57 -11.48
C ALA A 211 -0.05 5.97 -10.13
N VAL A 212 -1.32 6.39 -10.21
CA VAL A 212 -2.15 6.76 -9.05
C VAL A 212 -3.41 5.90 -9.05
N VAL A 213 -3.77 5.36 -7.89
CA VAL A 213 -4.96 4.53 -7.68
C VAL A 213 -5.75 5.05 -6.49
N CYS A 214 -7.04 5.31 -6.68
CA CYS A 214 -7.95 5.77 -5.62
C CYS A 214 -8.88 4.63 -5.20
N LEU A 215 -8.83 4.23 -3.93
CA LEU A 215 -9.58 3.10 -3.38
C LEU A 215 -10.64 3.59 -2.39
N ARG A 216 -11.92 3.31 -2.69
CA ARG A 216 -13.06 3.52 -1.79
C ARG A 216 -13.37 2.23 -1.03
N SER A 217 -13.73 2.34 0.25
CA SER A 217 -14.06 1.18 1.07
C SER A 217 -15.32 0.42 0.61
N THR A 218 -16.14 1.00 -0.27
CA THR A 218 -17.44 0.45 -0.73
C THR A 218 -17.33 -0.49 -1.93
N TYR A 219 -16.15 -0.68 -2.52
CA TYR A 219 -15.99 -1.66 -3.60
C TYR A 219 -15.73 -3.07 -3.06
N SER A 220 -16.30 -4.06 -3.73
CA SER A 220 -16.05 -5.47 -3.46
C SER A 220 -14.54 -5.74 -3.50
N ILE A 221 -14.06 -6.65 -2.66
CA ILE A 221 -12.69 -7.23 -2.69
C ILE A 221 -12.26 -7.57 -4.13
N MET A 222 -13.23 -7.97 -4.97
CA MET A 222 -13.01 -8.25 -6.38
C MET A 222 -12.57 -7.01 -7.18
N ASP A 223 -13.17 -5.83 -6.98
CA ASP A 223 -12.88 -4.62 -7.76
C ASP A 223 -11.48 -4.05 -7.44
N VAL A 224 -11.06 -4.05 -6.17
CA VAL A 224 -9.72 -3.63 -5.77
C VAL A 224 -8.66 -4.59 -6.33
N GLY A 225 -8.95 -5.89 -6.26
CA GLY A 225 -8.16 -6.93 -6.92
C GLY A 225 -8.08 -6.71 -8.42
N TYR A 226 -9.19 -6.51 -9.13
CA TYR A 226 -9.20 -6.28 -10.57
C TYR A 226 -8.44 -5.03 -10.97
N GLN A 227 -8.63 -3.91 -10.27
CA GLN A 227 -7.97 -2.65 -10.59
C GLN A 227 -6.45 -2.79 -10.44
N LEU A 228 -5.98 -3.34 -9.33
CA LEU A 228 -4.55 -3.57 -9.12
C LEU A 228 -4.00 -4.66 -10.06
N THR A 229 -4.67 -5.80 -10.25
CA THR A 229 -4.19 -6.88 -11.13
C THR A 229 -4.13 -6.42 -12.59
N TYR A 230 -5.11 -5.63 -13.05
CA TYR A 230 -5.09 -5.01 -14.37
C TYR A 230 -3.91 -4.06 -14.50
N PHE A 231 -3.62 -3.23 -13.49
CA PHE A 231 -2.43 -2.38 -13.49
C PHE A 231 -1.12 -3.17 -13.52
N HIS A 232 -1.01 -4.27 -12.77
CA HIS A 232 0.19 -5.14 -12.78
C HIS A 232 0.41 -5.84 -14.12
N MET A 233 -0.63 -6.02 -14.94
CA MET A 233 -0.51 -6.51 -16.32
C MET A 233 -0.06 -5.43 -17.32
N GLN A 234 -0.10 -4.15 -16.94
CA GLN A 234 0.20 -2.99 -17.80
C GLN A 234 1.56 -2.34 -17.52
N ILE A 235 2.25 -2.78 -16.47
CA ILE A 235 3.66 -2.44 -16.13
C ILE A 235 4.58 -3.62 -16.47
#